data_AF-A0A2G6FUM0-F1
#
_entry.id   AF-A0A2G6FUM0-F1
#
_cell.length_a   1.000
_cell.length_b   1.000
_cell.length_c   1.000
_cell.angle_alpha   90.00
_cell.angle_beta   90.00
_cell.angle_gamma   90.00
#
_symmetry.space_group_name_H-M   'P 1'
#
loop_
_entity.id
_entity.type
_entity.pdbx_description
1 polymer ?
#
loop_
_entity_poly.entity_id
_entity_poly.type
_entity_poly.pdbx_seq_one_letter_code
_entity_poly.pdbx_strand_id
1 'polypeptide(L)'
;MNDFLKSLRAGNDRRRNVNKNYRASHDGNTINYNKDKRNGNDRGLRQNKSNTRDTAIIALRETLEDIQLSINEQLLFSGRIAEAEERQAQALENIADIFEGVMERLEEPLPAEQENTVEADNNQEPVDEDSLLISKEDIDVVKKTSRTYILNLIENLRVKNYTYDEIAVYLTEHDFPTFSGRGKWHAQTIHRLCQEIKKTNKK
;
A
#
# COMPACT_ATOMS: atom_id res chain seq x y z
N MET A 1 18.41 -0.59 36.23
CA MET A 1 17.36 0.24 35.60
C MET A 1 17.34 1.68 36.14
N ASN A 2 18.50 2.28 36.44
CA ASN A 2 18.62 3.63 37.05
C ASN A 2 19.42 4.64 36.20
N ASP A 3 20.09 4.20 35.12
CA ASP A 3 20.91 5.09 34.29
C ASP A 3 20.11 5.88 33.27
N PHE A 4 18.97 5.35 32.83
CA PHE A 4 18.10 6.03 31.87
C PHE A 4 17.47 7.30 32.47
N LEU A 5 16.99 7.21 33.72
CA LEU A 5 16.38 8.34 34.44
C LEU A 5 17.40 9.41 34.87
N LYS A 6 18.67 9.04 35.09
CA LYS A 6 19.74 10.02 35.35
C LYS A 6 20.05 10.86 34.13
N SER A 7 19.98 10.28 32.92
CA SER A 7 20.23 11.02 31.67
C SER A 7 19.16 12.08 31.37
N LEU A 8 17.92 11.85 31.82
CA LEU A 8 16.80 12.77 31.65
C LEU A 8 16.76 13.88 32.71
N ARG A 9 17.25 13.61 33.93
CA ARG A 9 17.34 14.63 35.00
C ARG A 9 18.53 15.57 34.80
N ALA A 10 19.61 15.10 34.17
CA ALA A 10 20.75 15.91 33.77
C ALA A 10 20.45 16.65 32.45
N GLY A 11 19.42 17.48 32.48
CA GLY A 11 19.09 18.40 31.39
C GLY A 11 20.29 19.28 31.03
N ASN A 12 20.74 19.15 29.79
CA ASN A 12 21.24 20.26 28.98
C ASN A 12 22.48 21.05 29.47
N ASP A 13 23.44 20.42 30.15
CA ASP A 13 24.66 21.10 30.60
C ASP A 13 25.95 20.68 29.86
N ARG A 14 25.85 20.37 28.56
CA ARG A 14 27.02 20.24 27.66
C ARG A 14 27.47 21.58 27.06
N ARG A 15 27.26 22.68 27.78
CA ARG A 15 27.80 24.01 27.44
C ARG A 15 28.75 24.54 28.50
N ARG A 16 29.78 23.77 28.86
CA ARG A 16 31.05 24.36 29.33
C ARG A 16 32.22 23.66 28.68
N ASN A 17 32.68 24.28 27.60
CA ASN A 17 34.09 24.57 27.35
C ASN A 17 34.91 24.54 28.66
N VAL A 18 35.41 23.37 29.03
CA VAL A 18 36.46 23.24 30.04
C VAL A 18 37.73 23.00 29.25
N ASN A 19 38.27 24.11 28.74
CA ASN A 19 39.66 24.23 28.37
C ASN A 19 40.50 24.04 29.66
N LYS A 20 40.68 22.78 30.09
CA LYS A 20 41.58 22.39 31.18
C LYS A 20 42.91 21.95 30.56
N ASN A 21 43.62 22.91 29.97
CA ASN A 21 45.07 22.79 29.83
C ASN A 21 45.72 23.30 31.12
N TYR A 22 45.69 22.46 32.16
CA TYR A 22 46.52 22.60 33.35
C TYR A 22 47.24 21.26 33.60
N ARG A 23 48.31 21.04 32.82
CA ARG A 23 49.49 20.19 33.07
C ARG A 23 50.56 20.71 32.09
N ALA A 24 51.79 21.05 32.42
CA ALA A 24 52.55 20.96 33.65
C ALA A 24 53.71 21.97 33.53
N SER A 25 54.04 22.59 34.65
CA SER A 25 55.29 23.31 34.84
C SER A 25 56.42 22.29 35.00
N HIS A 26 57.44 22.30 34.13
CA HIS A 26 58.83 22.09 34.52
C HIS A 26 59.79 22.34 33.35
N ASP A 27 60.78 23.17 33.62
CA ASP A 27 62.14 23.22 33.08
C ASP A 27 62.42 22.95 31.60
N GLY A 28 62.97 24.00 30.98
CA GLY A 28 64.33 23.88 30.49
C GLY A 28 64.46 23.51 29.01
N ASN A 29 65.25 24.35 28.34
CA ASN A 29 66.01 24.04 27.14
C ASN A 29 65.34 24.33 25.78
N THR A 30 65.42 25.61 25.44
CA THR A 30 65.67 26.11 24.10
C THR A 30 66.78 25.33 23.37
N ILE A 31 66.47 24.48 22.39
CA ILE A 31 67.28 24.35 21.16
C ILE A 31 66.35 24.06 19.97
N ASN A 32 66.21 25.10 19.14
CA ASN A 32 65.81 25.04 17.74
C ASN A 32 66.77 24.15 16.95
N TYR A 33 66.30 23.01 16.44
CA TYR A 33 66.68 22.45 15.13
C TYR A 33 65.63 21.41 14.73
N ASN A 34 64.60 21.84 14.00
CA ASN A 34 63.83 21.03 13.06
C ASN A 34 62.90 21.94 12.27
N LYS A 35 63.52 22.71 11.38
CA LYS A 35 62.86 23.45 10.31
C LYS A 35 62.63 22.48 9.15
N ASP A 36 61.70 21.54 9.33
CA ASP A 36 61.13 20.73 8.25
C ASP A 36 59.96 19.90 8.80
N LYS A 37 58.74 20.43 8.62
CA LYS A 37 57.55 19.67 8.20
C LYS A 37 56.34 20.60 8.09
N ARG A 38 55.95 20.81 6.82
CA ARG A 38 54.60 21.08 6.32
C ARG A 38 54.07 22.50 6.51
N ASN A 39 54.42 23.32 5.52
CA ASN A 39 53.62 24.43 5.02
C ASN A 39 52.12 24.07 4.99
N GLY A 40 51.36 24.64 5.92
CA GLY A 40 50.51 25.79 5.59
C GLY A 40 49.36 25.64 4.59
N ASN A 41 49.06 24.46 4.04
CA ASN A 41 47.95 24.30 3.07
C ASN A 41 46.66 23.68 3.64
N ASP A 42 46.64 23.23 4.90
CA ASP A 42 45.46 22.59 5.51
C ASP A 42 44.55 23.55 6.31
N ARG A 43 44.74 24.87 6.18
CA ARG A 43 43.88 25.88 6.84
C ARG A 43 42.74 26.39 5.95
N GLY A 44 42.45 25.74 4.83
CA GLY A 44 41.36 26.12 3.93
C GLY A 44 40.25 25.08 3.88
N LEU A 45 39.51 24.86 4.98
CA LEU A 45 38.21 24.15 4.99
C LEU A 45 37.47 24.41 6.32
N ARG A 46 37.31 25.69 6.68
CA ARG A 46 36.45 26.12 7.80
C ARG A 46 35.45 27.19 7.39
N GLN A 47 34.98 27.13 6.15
CA GLN A 47 33.79 27.85 5.72
C GLN A 47 32.77 26.83 5.21
N ASN A 48 31.49 27.06 5.51
CA ASN A 48 30.31 26.24 5.17
C ASN A 48 29.76 25.30 6.25
N LYS A 49 29.73 25.73 7.52
CA LYS A 49 28.81 25.14 8.52
C LYS A 49 27.46 25.88 8.62
N SER A 50 27.29 26.97 7.87
CA SER A 50 26.05 27.75 7.80
C SER A 50 25.05 27.10 6.84
N ASN A 51 25.47 26.75 5.63
CA ASN A 51 24.57 26.26 4.57
C ASN A 51 23.96 24.88 4.89
N THR A 52 24.62 24.04 5.69
CA THR A 52 24.10 22.70 6.01
C THR A 52 22.86 22.74 6.90
N ARG A 53 22.68 23.80 7.69
CA ARG A 53 21.47 23.99 8.50
C ARG A 53 20.31 24.43 7.62
N ASP A 54 20.55 25.35 6.70
CA ASP A 54 19.50 25.85 5.81
C ASP A 54 19.05 24.77 4.82
N THR A 55 19.98 23.95 4.30
CA THR A 55 19.62 22.78 3.48
C THR A 55 18.85 21.72 4.28
N ALA A 56 19.19 21.52 5.56
CA ALA A 56 18.45 20.59 6.42
C ALA A 56 17.04 21.12 6.76
N ILE A 57 16.88 22.43 6.95
CA ILE A 57 15.58 23.07 7.19
C ILE A 57 14.70 22.97 5.93
N ILE A 58 15.27 23.18 4.74
CA ILE A 58 14.55 23.02 3.47
C ILE A 58 14.12 21.56 3.29
N ALA A 59 15.02 20.59 3.48
CA ALA A 59 14.68 19.17 3.39
C ALA A 59 13.61 18.76 4.41
N LEU A 60 13.68 19.27 5.65
CA LEU A 60 12.65 19.01 6.65
C LEU A 60 11.29 19.58 6.23
N ARG A 61 11.26 20.78 5.63
CA ARG A 61 10.03 21.40 5.13
C ARG A 61 9.40 20.57 4.01
N GLU A 62 10.20 20.11 3.04
CA GLU A 62 9.73 19.22 1.96
C GLU A 62 9.17 17.91 2.53
N THR A 63 9.89 17.26 3.46
CA THR A 63 9.40 16.01 4.07
C THR A 63 8.11 16.20 4.86
N LEU A 64 7.90 17.36 5.49
CA LEU A 64 6.65 17.66 6.21
C LEU A 64 5.49 17.88 5.26
N GLU A 65 5.72 18.54 4.12
CA GLU A 65 4.71 18.70 3.06
C GLU A 65 4.32 17.34 2.48
N ASP A 66 5.29 16.45 2.21
CA ASP A 66 5.03 15.08 1.76
C ASP A 66 4.24 14.26 2.79
N ILE A 67 4.58 14.37 4.07
CA ILE A 67 3.82 13.71 5.15
C ILE A 67 2.39 14.23 5.21
N GLN A 68 2.19 15.54 5.07
CA GLN A 68 0.86 16.13 5.09
C GLN A 68 0.00 15.65 3.90
N LEU A 69 0.59 15.56 2.71
CA LEU A 69 -0.08 14.99 1.54
C LEU A 69 -0.45 13.52 1.77
N SER A 70 0.47 12.73 2.30
CA SER A 70 0.23 11.32 2.64
C SER A 70 -0.90 11.13 3.65
N ILE A 71 -0.96 11.96 4.70
CA ILE A 71 -2.05 11.91 5.70
C ILE A 71 -3.40 12.23 5.05
N ASN A 72 -3.45 13.24 4.16
CA ASN A 72 -4.69 13.60 3.47
C ASN A 72 -5.17 12.49 2.53
N GLU A 73 -4.24 11.84 1.81
CA GLU A 73 -4.58 10.68 0.97
C GLU A 73 -5.09 9.50 1.80
N GLN A 74 -4.46 9.23 2.95
CA GLN A 74 -4.91 8.20 3.88
C GLN A 74 -6.32 8.49 4.42
N LEU A 75 -6.63 9.74 4.75
CA LEU A 75 -7.98 10.14 5.19
C LEU A 75 -9.04 9.95 4.10
N LEU A 76 -8.72 10.31 2.86
CA LEU A 76 -9.62 10.08 1.73
C LEU A 76 -9.85 8.59 1.49
N PHE A 77 -8.80 7.78 1.61
CA PHE A 77 -8.90 6.33 1.47
C PHE A 77 -9.70 5.69 2.60
N SER A 78 -9.47 6.10 3.86
CA SER A 78 -10.25 5.61 5.00
C SER A 78 -11.72 5.96 4.88
N GLY A 79 -12.05 7.15 4.35
CA GLY A 79 -13.45 7.53 4.09
C GLY A 79 -14.13 6.61 3.08
N ARG A 80 -13.45 6.27 1.98
CA ARG A 80 -13.98 5.33 0.97
C ARG A 80 -14.12 3.91 1.51
N ILE A 81 -13.21 3.47 2.38
CA ILE A 81 -13.33 2.18 3.06
C ILE A 81 -14.57 2.17 3.97
N ALA A 82 -14.75 3.21 4.79
CA ALA A 82 -15.89 3.30 5.69
C ALA A 82 -17.23 3.27 4.92
N GLU A 83 -17.31 3.96 3.79
CA GLU A 83 -18.50 3.95 2.92
C GLU A 83 -18.76 2.58 2.27
N ALA A 84 -17.70 1.87 1.87
CA ALA A 84 -17.83 0.51 1.36
C ALA A 84 -18.25 -0.49 2.44
N GLU A 85 -17.72 -0.31 3.66
CA GLU A 85 -18.05 -1.11 4.83
C GLU A 85 -19.51 -0.87 5.27
N GLU A 86 -20.00 0.37 5.20
CA GLU A 86 -21.41 0.69 5.46
C GLU A 86 -22.35 -0.01 4.46
N ARG A 87 -22.03 0.02 3.16
CA ARG A 87 -22.82 -0.72 2.16
C ARG A 87 -22.79 -2.22 2.39
N GLN A 88 -21.65 -2.75 2.81
CA GLN A 88 -21.51 -4.17 3.14
C GLN A 88 -22.38 -4.52 4.36
N ALA A 89 -22.38 -3.69 5.41
CA ALA A 89 -23.23 -3.89 6.57
C ALA A 89 -24.72 -3.88 6.20
N GLN A 90 -25.16 -2.92 5.38
CA GLN A 90 -26.54 -2.85 4.88
C GLN A 90 -26.95 -4.10 4.08
N ALA A 91 -26.04 -4.62 3.24
CA ALA A 91 -26.30 -5.86 2.51
C ALA A 91 -26.44 -7.07 3.46
N LEU A 92 -25.64 -7.12 4.53
CA LEU A 92 -25.72 -8.16 5.54
C LEU A 92 -26.99 -8.05 6.39
N GLU A 93 -27.44 -6.84 6.72
CA GLU A 93 -28.73 -6.60 7.40
C GLU A 93 -29.89 -7.10 6.54
N ASN A 94 -29.94 -6.73 5.26
CA ASN A 94 -30.98 -7.21 4.34
C ASN A 94 -30.99 -8.74 4.22
N ILE A 95 -29.82 -9.38 4.21
CA ILE A 95 -29.72 -10.83 4.21
C ILE A 95 -30.24 -11.41 5.53
N ALA A 96 -29.87 -10.84 6.67
CA ALA A 96 -30.34 -11.26 7.98
C ALA A 96 -31.87 -11.18 8.09
N ASP A 97 -32.48 -10.09 7.62
CA ASP A 97 -33.94 -9.90 7.60
C ASP A 97 -34.64 -10.97 6.75
N ILE A 98 -34.08 -11.32 5.58
CA ILE A 98 -34.61 -12.41 4.74
C ILE A 98 -34.48 -13.76 5.46
N PHE A 99 -33.35 -14.01 6.10
CA PHE A 99 -33.14 -15.24 6.87
C PHE A 99 -34.10 -15.35 8.06
N GLU A 100 -34.35 -14.25 8.77
CA GLU A 100 -35.30 -14.20 9.88
C GLU A 100 -36.73 -14.48 9.39
N GLY A 101 -37.16 -13.87 8.28
CA GLY A 101 -38.46 -14.15 7.67
C GLY A 101 -38.61 -15.58 7.13
N VAL A 102 -37.52 -16.21 6.66
CA VAL A 102 -37.52 -17.63 6.27
C VAL A 102 -37.60 -18.55 7.49
N MET A 103 -36.89 -18.22 8.57
CA MET A 103 -36.93 -18.98 9.82
C MET A 103 -38.30 -18.87 10.49
N GLU A 104 -38.93 -17.69 10.50
CA GLU A 104 -40.27 -17.48 11.04
C GLU A 104 -41.34 -18.27 10.25
N ARG A 105 -41.18 -18.40 8.93
CA ARG A 105 -42.04 -19.27 8.09
C ARG A 105 -41.78 -20.76 8.27
N LEU A 106 -40.59 -21.15 8.72
CA LEU A 106 -40.24 -22.54 9.05
C LEU A 106 -40.70 -22.93 10.46
N GLU A 107 -40.97 -21.95 11.33
CA GLU A 107 -41.53 -22.14 12.68
C GLU A 107 -43.06 -22.19 12.72
N GLU A 108 -43.77 -21.91 11.61
CA GLU A 108 -45.20 -22.20 11.54
C GLU A 108 -45.45 -23.73 11.61
N PRO A 109 -46.23 -24.21 12.59
CA PRO A 109 -46.47 -25.63 12.74
C PRO A 109 -47.34 -26.11 11.57
N LEU A 110 -46.79 -27.06 10.79
CA LEU A 110 -47.48 -27.78 9.72
C LEU A 110 -48.92 -28.13 10.14
N PRO A 111 -49.96 -27.53 9.53
CA PRO A 111 -51.30 -28.07 9.64
C PRO A 111 -51.34 -29.36 8.81
N ALA A 112 -51.78 -30.42 9.48
CA ALA A 112 -51.89 -31.76 8.91
C ALA A 112 -52.68 -31.77 7.60
N GLU A 113 -52.20 -32.65 6.71
CA GLU A 113 -52.75 -33.05 5.42
C GLU A 113 -54.29 -33.01 5.35
N GLN A 114 -54.82 -32.25 4.39
CA GLN A 114 -56.08 -32.57 3.74
C GLN A 114 -55.94 -32.39 2.23
N GLU A 115 -55.91 -33.53 1.54
CA GLU A 115 -56.28 -33.65 0.14
C GLU A 115 -57.68 -33.03 -0.07
N ASN A 116 -57.79 -32.05 -0.97
CA ASN A 116 -58.95 -31.91 -1.84
C ASN A 116 -58.65 -30.96 -3.01
N THR A 117 -58.88 -31.50 -4.19
CA THR A 117 -58.90 -30.89 -5.51
C THR A 117 -60.04 -29.88 -5.70
N VAL A 118 -59.83 -28.89 -6.58
CA VAL A 118 -60.68 -28.49 -7.73
C VAL A 118 -60.84 -26.95 -7.90
N GLU A 119 -60.31 -26.48 -9.04
CA GLU A 119 -60.76 -25.41 -9.97
C GLU A 119 -60.64 -23.89 -9.70
N ALA A 120 -60.13 -23.25 -10.78
CA ALA A 120 -60.34 -21.89 -11.28
C ALA A 120 -59.79 -20.73 -10.41
N ASP A 121 -59.09 -19.74 -10.93
CA ASP A 121 -59.31 -19.03 -12.18
C ASP A 121 -58.01 -18.31 -12.61
N ASN A 122 -57.88 -18.16 -13.92
CA ASN A 122 -56.71 -17.71 -14.64
C ASN A 122 -56.81 -16.18 -14.80
N ASN A 123 -55.93 -15.42 -14.14
CA ASN A 123 -55.61 -14.05 -14.56
C ASN A 123 -54.13 -13.75 -14.28
N GLN A 124 -53.33 -13.99 -15.32
CA GLN A 124 -51.99 -13.47 -15.49
C GLN A 124 -52.05 -11.94 -15.67
N GLU A 125 -51.28 -11.20 -14.88
CA GLU A 125 -50.55 -10.04 -15.42
C GLU A 125 -49.07 -10.45 -15.56
N PRO A 126 -48.45 -10.17 -16.71
CA PRO A 126 -47.12 -10.65 -17.04
C PRO A 126 -46.09 -9.78 -16.33
N VAL A 127 -45.40 -10.35 -15.33
CA VAL A 127 -44.18 -9.73 -14.81
C VAL A 127 -43.08 -10.13 -15.76
N ASP A 128 -42.57 -9.15 -16.51
CA ASP A 128 -41.50 -9.29 -17.48
C ASP A 128 -40.29 -10.02 -16.86
N GLU A 129 -40.15 -11.31 -17.16
CA GLU A 129 -38.96 -12.14 -16.86
C GLU A 129 -37.77 -11.83 -17.79
N ASP A 130 -37.83 -10.74 -18.55
CA ASP A 130 -36.73 -10.26 -19.38
C ASP A 130 -36.11 -9.02 -18.75
N SER A 131 -35.06 -9.20 -17.94
CA SER A 131 -33.86 -8.31 -17.88
C SER A 131 -32.84 -8.65 -16.77
N LEU A 132 -32.67 -9.92 -16.42
CA LEU A 132 -31.36 -10.39 -15.90
C LEU A 132 -30.72 -11.36 -16.89
N LEU A 133 -30.75 -10.99 -18.17
CA LEU A 133 -29.73 -11.44 -19.10
C LEU A 133 -28.41 -10.76 -18.71
N ILE A 134 -27.74 -11.31 -17.69
CA ILE A 134 -26.30 -11.14 -17.57
C ILE A 134 -25.75 -11.69 -18.89
N SER A 135 -25.37 -10.77 -19.77
CA SER A 135 -24.85 -11.14 -21.07
C SER A 135 -23.59 -11.99 -20.84
N LYS A 136 -23.29 -12.95 -21.72
CA LYS A 136 -22.00 -13.67 -21.68
C LYS A 136 -20.82 -12.69 -21.66
N GLU A 137 -21.03 -11.51 -22.23
CA GLU A 137 -20.08 -10.39 -22.25
C GLU A 137 -19.82 -9.84 -20.84
N ASP A 138 -20.81 -9.72 -19.96
CA ASP A 138 -20.62 -9.23 -18.58
C ASP A 138 -19.84 -10.22 -17.69
N ILE A 139 -20.05 -11.53 -17.89
CA ILE A 139 -19.27 -12.58 -17.20
C ILE A 139 -17.82 -12.58 -17.70
N ASP A 140 -17.61 -12.35 -19.00
CA ASP A 140 -16.28 -12.25 -19.59
C ASP A 140 -15.54 -10.99 -19.14
N VAL A 141 -16.23 -9.87 -18.88
CA VAL A 141 -15.62 -8.67 -18.30
C VAL A 141 -15.14 -8.92 -16.86
N VAL A 142 -15.95 -9.58 -16.03
CA VAL A 142 -15.56 -9.95 -14.66
C VAL A 142 -14.42 -10.97 -14.65
N LYS A 143 -14.40 -11.92 -15.59
CA LYS A 143 -13.30 -12.87 -15.74
C LYS A 143 -12.02 -12.21 -16.27
N LYS A 144 -12.10 -11.28 -17.23
CA LYS A 144 -10.96 -10.55 -17.79
C LYS A 144 -10.27 -9.65 -16.76
N THR A 145 -11.00 -9.12 -15.81
CA THR A 145 -10.45 -8.28 -14.72
C THR A 145 -9.90 -9.10 -13.55
N SER A 146 -10.23 -10.38 -13.48
CA SER A 146 -9.72 -11.25 -12.42
C SER A 146 -8.20 -11.36 -12.47
N ARG A 147 -7.57 -11.10 -11.32
CA ARG A 147 -6.11 -11.19 -11.16
C ARG A 147 -5.56 -12.55 -11.59
N THR A 148 -6.26 -13.63 -11.25
CA THR A 148 -5.85 -14.99 -11.59
C THR A 148 -5.90 -15.24 -13.10
N TYR A 149 -6.91 -14.69 -13.78
CA TYR A 149 -7.03 -14.76 -15.23
C TYR A 149 -5.89 -14.06 -15.95
N ILE A 150 -5.56 -12.82 -15.53
CA ILE A 150 -4.45 -12.05 -16.11
C ILE A 150 -3.11 -12.77 -15.90
N LEU A 151 -2.89 -13.37 -14.72
CA LEU A 151 -1.67 -14.15 -14.44
C LEU A 151 -1.58 -15.40 -15.33
N ASN A 152 -2.67 -16.15 -15.47
CA ASN A 152 -2.74 -17.32 -16.36
C ASN A 152 -2.56 -16.93 -17.84
N LEU A 153 -3.10 -15.78 -18.25
CA LEU A 153 -2.92 -15.25 -19.60
C LEU A 153 -1.44 -14.92 -19.86
N ILE A 154 -0.77 -14.25 -18.93
CA ILE A 154 0.67 -13.94 -19.01
C ILE A 154 1.48 -15.24 -19.10
N GLU A 155 1.15 -16.26 -18.30
CA GLU A 155 1.81 -17.56 -18.36
C GLU A 155 1.64 -18.23 -19.72
N ASN A 156 0.41 -18.26 -20.25
CA ASN A 156 0.12 -18.82 -21.58
C ASN A 156 0.88 -18.10 -22.70
N LEU A 157 0.98 -16.77 -22.64
CA LEU A 157 1.76 -16.00 -23.62
C LEU A 157 3.27 -16.30 -23.51
N ARG A 158 3.77 -16.56 -22.30
CA ARG A 158 5.16 -16.99 -22.12
C ARG A 158 5.42 -18.40 -22.64
N VAL A 159 4.48 -19.32 -22.51
CA VAL A 159 4.56 -20.66 -23.13
C VAL A 159 4.60 -20.54 -24.67
N LYS A 160 3.90 -19.55 -25.23
CA LYS A 160 3.93 -19.23 -26.66
C LYS A 160 5.18 -18.43 -27.11
N ASN A 161 6.19 -18.29 -26.25
CA ASN A 161 7.45 -17.58 -26.51
C ASN A 161 7.35 -16.07 -26.79
N TYR A 162 6.28 -15.40 -26.35
CA TYR A 162 6.20 -13.93 -26.46
C TYR A 162 7.23 -13.25 -25.54
N THR A 163 7.81 -12.15 -26.02
CA THR A 163 8.72 -11.32 -25.22
C THR A 163 7.96 -10.52 -24.16
N TYR A 164 8.65 -10.05 -23.11
CA TYR A 164 7.98 -9.29 -22.04
C TYR A 164 7.40 -7.96 -22.55
N ASP A 165 8.05 -7.34 -23.54
CA ASP A 165 7.56 -6.13 -24.20
C ASP A 165 6.32 -6.43 -25.03
N GLU A 166 6.31 -7.51 -25.80
CA GLU A 166 5.13 -7.92 -26.59
C GLU A 166 3.91 -8.21 -25.72
N ILE A 167 4.11 -8.87 -24.56
CA ILE A 167 3.02 -9.15 -23.63
C ILE A 167 2.48 -7.83 -23.03
N ALA A 168 3.33 -6.86 -22.75
CA ALA A 168 2.91 -5.55 -22.26
C ALA A 168 2.08 -4.79 -23.30
N VAL A 169 2.51 -4.80 -24.55
CA VAL A 169 1.76 -4.22 -25.66
C VAL A 169 0.43 -4.93 -25.81
N TYR A 170 0.41 -6.26 -25.85
CA TYR A 170 -0.81 -7.05 -25.98
C TYR A 170 -1.82 -6.75 -24.87
N LEU A 171 -1.38 -6.70 -23.61
CA LEU A 171 -2.27 -6.39 -22.48
C LEU A 171 -2.80 -4.96 -22.53
N THR A 172 -2.01 -4.02 -23.06
CA THR A 172 -2.43 -2.62 -23.22
C THR A 172 -3.39 -2.45 -24.39
N GLU A 173 -3.19 -3.15 -25.50
CA GLU A 173 -4.08 -3.11 -26.68
C GLU A 173 -5.44 -3.74 -26.44
N HIS A 174 -5.51 -4.74 -25.53
CA HIS A 174 -6.76 -5.42 -25.17
C HIS A 174 -7.43 -4.82 -23.92
N ASP A 175 -7.04 -3.61 -23.51
CA ASP A 175 -7.60 -2.86 -22.38
C ASP A 175 -7.63 -3.62 -21.04
N PHE A 176 -6.64 -4.49 -20.80
CA PHE A 176 -6.54 -5.16 -19.50
C PHE A 176 -6.06 -4.18 -18.42
N PRO A 177 -6.80 -4.00 -17.31
CA PRO A 177 -6.39 -3.09 -16.25
C PRO A 177 -5.10 -3.58 -15.59
N THR A 178 -4.19 -2.64 -15.29
CA THR A 178 -3.01 -2.95 -14.50
C THR A 178 -3.40 -3.24 -13.04
N PHE A 179 -2.61 -4.03 -12.32
CA PHE A 179 -2.90 -4.31 -10.90
C PHE A 179 -2.86 -3.08 -9.99
N SER A 180 -2.18 -2.01 -10.43
CA SER A 180 -2.19 -0.73 -9.73
C SER A 180 -3.39 0.16 -10.11
N GLY A 181 -4.21 -0.26 -11.09
CA GLY A 181 -5.32 0.52 -11.65
C GLY A 181 -4.88 1.79 -12.39
N ARG A 182 -3.61 1.90 -12.76
CA ARG A 182 -3.04 3.11 -13.37
C ARG A 182 -2.06 2.76 -14.48
N GLY A 183 -2.14 3.51 -15.58
CA GLY A 183 -1.16 3.50 -16.67
C GLY A 183 -1.20 2.24 -17.56
N LYS A 184 -0.16 2.11 -18.39
CA LYS A 184 0.02 1.01 -19.34
C LYS A 184 0.79 -0.14 -18.70
N TRP A 185 0.69 -1.33 -19.29
CA TRP A 185 1.53 -2.44 -18.88
C TRP A 185 2.99 -2.15 -19.27
N HIS A 186 3.91 -2.50 -18.38
CA HIS A 186 5.35 -2.36 -18.59
C HIS A 186 6.01 -3.74 -18.51
N ALA A 187 6.98 -4.01 -19.38
CA ALA A 187 7.70 -5.29 -19.41
C ALA A 187 8.37 -5.63 -18.08
N GLN A 188 8.86 -4.62 -17.33
CA GLN A 188 9.43 -4.83 -16.01
C GLN A 188 8.41 -5.42 -15.03
N THR A 189 7.16 -4.97 -15.08
CA THR A 189 6.07 -5.48 -14.25
C THR A 189 5.79 -6.94 -14.60
N ILE A 190 5.68 -7.26 -15.89
CA ILE A 190 5.44 -8.63 -16.37
C ILE A 190 6.58 -9.55 -15.97
N HIS A 191 7.83 -9.10 -16.08
CA HIS A 191 8.98 -9.86 -15.63
C HIS A 191 8.87 -10.23 -14.14
N ARG A 192 8.55 -9.26 -13.27
CA ARG A 192 8.37 -9.50 -11.83
C ARG A 192 7.26 -10.53 -11.58
N LEU A 193 6.13 -10.40 -12.25
CA LEU A 193 5.00 -11.33 -12.13
C LEU A 193 5.38 -12.75 -12.56
N CYS A 194 6.10 -12.91 -13.68
CA CYS A 194 6.58 -14.22 -14.11
C CYS A 194 7.52 -14.87 -13.08
N GLN A 195 8.34 -14.08 -12.37
CA GLN A 195 9.22 -14.60 -11.32
C GLN A 195 8.41 -15.03 -10.09
N GLU A 196 7.36 -14.30 -9.74
CA GLU A 196 6.45 -14.67 -8.65
C GLU A 196 5.72 -15.98 -8.94
N ILE A 197 5.17 -16.14 -10.15
CA ILE A 197 4.49 -17.38 -10.59
C ILE A 197 5.44 -18.58 -10.54
N LYS A 198 6.69 -18.41 -10.99
CA LYS A 198 7.69 -19.49 -10.91
C LYS A 198 8.04 -19.87 -9.47
N LYS A 199 8.02 -18.91 -8.54
CA LYS A 199 8.28 -19.19 -7.12
C LYS A 199 7.11 -19.93 -6.46
N THR A 200 5.87 -19.61 -6.83
CA THR A 200 4.69 -20.30 -6.29
C THR A 200 4.60 -21.74 -6.78
N ASN A 201 4.91 -22.01 -8.06
CA ASN A 201 4.83 -23.36 -8.63
C ASN A 201 5.99 -24.29 -8.22
N LYS A 202 7.03 -23.77 -7.57
CA LYS A 202 8.19 -24.57 -7.10
C LYS A 202 8.05 -25.06 -5.64
N LYS A 203 7.02 -24.61 -4.93
CA LYS A 203 6.66 -25.12 -3.59
C LYS A 203 5.66 -26.26 -3.73
#